data_AF-A0A7S2H7Y5-F1
#
_entry.id   AF-A0A7S2H7Y5-F1
#
_cell.length_a   1.000
_cell.length_b   1.000
_cell.length_c   1.000
_cell.angle_alpha   90.00
_cell.angle_beta   90.00
_cell.angle_gamma   90.00
#
_symmetry.space_group_name_H-M   'P 1'
#
loop_
_entity.id
_entity.type
_entity.pdbx_description
1 polymer ?
#
loop_
_entity_poly.entity_id
_entity_poly.type
_entity_poly.pdbx_seq_one_letter_code
_entity_poly.pdbx_strand_id
1 'polypeptide(L)'
;TSKNVANDIAKEICDGVRSKLVGKKMQSFMRVKTAVRHALEASIEKVLRPAHNRDVDLLRSVVSKREKGKGFFGSSKSKPTRPYVIVMIGINGVGKSTSLAKIAYYLKS
;
A
#
# COMPACT_ATOMS: atom_id res chain seq x y z
N THR A 1 3.09 0.15 24.10
CA THR A 1 3.31 1.32 23.22
C THR A 1 4.76 1.53 22.77
N SER A 2 5.71 0.63 23.06
CA SER A 2 7.15 0.90 22.81
C SER A 2 7.61 0.87 21.34
N LYS A 3 6.77 0.43 20.40
CA LYS A 3 7.13 0.25 18.97
C LYS A 3 6.49 1.26 18.01
N ASN A 4 6.03 2.40 18.52
CA ASN A 4 5.41 3.46 17.71
C ASN A 4 4.18 3.00 16.90
N VAL A 5 3.33 2.18 17.51
CA VAL A 5 2.04 1.79 16.92
C VAL A 5 0.96 2.60 17.61
N ALA A 6 0.08 3.22 16.82
CA ALA A 6 -1.08 3.95 17.34
C ALA A 6 -1.96 3.02 18.20
N ASN A 7 -2.59 3.58 19.23
CA ASN A 7 -3.27 2.78 20.26
C ASN A 7 -4.45 1.98 19.69
N ASP A 8 -5.26 2.64 18.86
CA ASP A 8 -6.37 2.06 18.11
C ASP A 8 -5.91 0.91 17.20
N ILE A 9 -4.82 1.10 16.46
CA ILE A 9 -4.24 0.07 15.59
C ILE A 9 -3.70 -1.10 16.41
N ALA A 10 -3.03 -0.83 17.54
CA ALA A 10 -2.56 -1.88 18.44
C ALA A 10 -3.72 -2.71 19.00
N LYS A 11 -4.84 -2.06 19.35
CA LYS A 11 -6.06 -2.72 19.80
C LYS A 11 -6.69 -3.57 18.70
N GLU A 12 -6.83 -3.02 17.49
CA GLU A 12 -7.34 -3.77 16.33
C GLU A 12 -6.52 -5.03 16.05
N ILE A 13 -5.19 -4.93 16.11
CA ILE A 13 -4.29 -6.08 15.93
C ILE A 13 -4.52 -7.13 17.03
N CYS A 14 -4.63 -6.72 18.29
CA CYS A 14 -4.89 -7.64 19.41
C CYS A 14 -6.26 -8.34 19.27
N ASP A 15 -7.30 -7.62 18.89
CA ASP A 15 -8.64 -8.18 18.64
C ASP A 15 -8.62 -9.16 17.44
N GLY A 16 -7.86 -8.82 16.39
CA GLY A 16 -7.58 -9.70 15.26
C GLY A 16 -6.88 -11.01 15.66
N VAL A 17 -5.89 -10.95 16.56
CA VAL A 17 -5.23 -12.14 17.11
C VAL A 17 -6.19 -12.96 17.96
N ARG A 18 -6.96 -12.31 18.84
CA ARG A 18 -7.94 -12.97 19.71
C ARG A 18 -8.98 -13.76 18.91
N SER A 19 -9.60 -13.13 17.93
CA SER A 19 -10.60 -13.77 17.05
C SER A 19 -10.04 -14.96 16.26
N LYS A 20 -8.75 -14.95 15.94
CA LYS A 20 -8.09 -16.06 15.22
C LYS A 20 -7.73 -17.25 16.10
N LEU A 21 -7.58 -17.08 17.40
CA LEU A 21 -7.02 -18.12 18.29
C LEU A 21 -8.01 -18.63 19.34
N VAL A 22 -8.87 -17.77 19.88
CA VAL A 22 -9.83 -18.18 20.91
C VAL A 22 -10.81 -19.20 20.33
N GLY A 23 -10.92 -20.36 20.99
CA GLY A 23 -11.79 -21.46 20.57
C GLY A 23 -11.22 -22.34 19.44
N LYS A 24 -10.03 -22.05 18.91
CA LYS A 24 -9.41 -22.88 17.86
C LYS A 24 -8.46 -23.93 18.46
N LYS A 25 -8.55 -25.15 17.95
CA LYS A 25 -7.57 -26.21 18.28
C LYS A 25 -6.26 -25.92 17.57
N MET A 26 -5.17 -26.01 18.32
CA MET A 26 -3.82 -25.90 17.78
C MET A 26 -3.35 -27.23 17.18
N GLN A 27 -2.46 -27.15 16.19
CA GLN A 27 -1.78 -28.32 15.64
C GLN A 27 -0.87 -28.94 16.71
N SER A 28 -0.82 -30.28 16.77
CA SER A 28 -0.19 -31.02 17.87
C SER A 28 1.28 -30.66 18.16
N PHE A 29 2.05 -30.26 17.15
CA PHE A 29 3.48 -29.90 17.30
C PHE A 29 3.73 -28.38 17.34
N MET A 30 2.68 -27.55 17.41
CA MET A 30 2.82 -26.10 17.39
C MET A 30 2.83 -25.52 18.81
N ARG A 31 3.84 -24.71 19.12
CA ARG A 31 3.91 -23.96 20.39
C ARG A 31 2.95 -22.77 20.38
N VAL A 32 2.41 -22.41 21.54
CA VAL A 32 1.53 -21.22 21.71
C VAL A 32 2.16 -19.96 21.13
N LYS A 33 3.44 -19.71 21.44
CA LYS A 33 4.18 -18.56 20.92
C LYS A 33 4.19 -18.50 19.39
N THR A 34 4.34 -19.65 18.74
CA THR A 34 4.35 -19.75 17.26
C THR A 34 2.95 -19.45 16.70
N ALA A 35 1.90 -20.03 17.30
CA ALA A 35 0.52 -19.76 16.88
C ALA A 35 0.15 -18.27 17.03
N VAL A 36 0.52 -17.66 18.15
CA VAL A 36 0.32 -16.23 18.40
C VAL A 36 1.07 -15.38 17.39
N ARG A 37 2.33 -15.74 17.08
CA ARG A 37 3.13 -15.04 16.07
C ARG A 37 2.48 -15.09 14.69
N HIS A 38 2.03 -16.26 14.24
CA HIS A 38 1.36 -16.41 12.94
C HIS A 38 0.05 -15.60 12.89
N ALA A 39 -0.75 -15.66 13.96
CA ALA A 39 -1.99 -14.88 14.05
C ALA A 39 -1.71 -13.37 14.05
N LEU A 40 -0.62 -12.93 14.68
CA LEU A 40 -0.17 -11.55 14.70
C LEU A 40 0.28 -11.08 13.31
N GLU A 41 1.14 -11.83 12.64
CA GLU A 41 1.60 -11.54 11.27
C GLU A 41 0.40 -11.39 10.32
N ALA A 42 -0.54 -12.34 10.36
CA ALA A 42 -1.74 -12.28 9.53
C ALA A 42 -2.70 -11.12 9.92
N SER A 43 -2.64 -10.60 11.14
CA SER A 43 -3.46 -9.45 11.56
C SER A 43 -2.82 -8.13 11.15
N ILE A 44 -1.49 -8.03 11.24
CA ILE A 44 -0.72 -6.90 10.71
C ILE A 44 -0.87 -6.82 9.18
N GLU A 45 -0.82 -7.95 8.47
CA GLU A 45 -0.99 -7.96 7.02
C GLU A 45 -2.35 -7.37 6.60
N LYS A 46 -3.43 -7.69 7.31
CA LYS A 46 -4.75 -7.13 7.06
C LYS A 46 -4.79 -5.60 7.23
N VAL A 47 -4.09 -5.08 8.25
CA VAL A 47 -3.99 -3.63 8.49
C VAL A 47 -3.16 -2.94 7.40
N LEU A 48 -2.04 -3.55 7.00
CA LEU A 48 -1.14 -2.99 5.98
C LEU A 48 -1.65 -3.15 4.54
N ARG A 49 -2.52 -4.15 4.28
CA ARG A 49 -3.13 -4.44 2.99
C ARG A 49 -4.66 -4.37 3.09
N PRO A 50 -5.26 -3.17 3.09
CA PRO A 50 -6.70 -3.02 3.17
C PRO A 50 -7.39 -3.73 2.01
N ALA A 51 -8.51 -4.42 2.29
CA ALA A 51 -9.27 -5.23 1.33
C ALA A 51 -9.75 -4.50 0.07
N HIS A 52 -9.71 -3.16 0.05
CA HIS A 52 -9.99 -2.36 -1.13
C HIS A 52 -8.89 -2.40 -2.19
N ASN A 53 -7.79 -3.12 -1.95
CA ASN A 53 -6.83 -3.64 -2.92
C ASN A 53 -6.65 -2.77 -4.16
N ARG A 54 -6.45 -1.46 -3.96
CA ARG A 54 -5.96 -0.60 -5.02
C ARG A 54 -4.47 -0.82 -5.01
N ASP A 55 -4.05 -1.89 -5.66
CA ASP A 55 -2.67 -2.01 -6.09
C ASP A 55 -2.37 -0.77 -6.95
N VAL A 56 -1.66 0.17 -6.36
CA VAL A 56 -1.29 1.42 -7.03
C VAL A 56 -0.11 1.09 -7.93
N ASP A 57 -0.38 0.45 -9.06
CA ASP A 57 0.60 0.32 -10.14
C ASP A 57 0.68 1.67 -10.86
N LEU A 58 1.58 2.50 -10.35
CA LEU A 58 1.88 3.84 -10.86
C LEU A 58 2.37 3.79 -12.31
N LEU A 59 3.26 2.85 -12.65
CA LEU A 59 3.84 2.74 -13.99
C LEU A 59 2.76 2.38 -15.01
N ARG A 60 1.95 1.36 -14.73
CA ARG A 60 0.82 0.98 -15.58
C ARG A 60 -0.17 2.13 -15.75
N SER A 61 -0.42 2.90 -14.70
CA SER A 61 -1.32 4.06 -14.74
C SER A 61 -0.76 5.20 -15.61
N VAL A 62 0.54 5.48 -15.50
CA VAL A 62 1.25 6.49 -16.31
C VAL A 62 1.28 6.07 -17.79
N VAL A 63 1.67 4.82 -18.09
CA VAL A 63 1.73 4.29 -19.46
C VAL A 63 0.35 4.28 -20.09
N SER A 64 -0.68 3.79 -19.38
CA SER A 64 -2.05 3.74 -19.91
C SER A 64 -2.58 5.14 -20.26
N LYS A 65 -2.22 6.17 -19.48
CA LYS A 65 -2.62 7.55 -19.75
C LYS A 65 -1.87 8.14 -20.96
N ARG A 66 -0.61 7.76 -21.15
CA ARG A 66 0.19 8.12 -22.33
C ARG A 66 -0.38 7.49 -23.61
N GLU A 67 -0.68 6.19 -23.60
CA GLU A 67 -1.16 5.47 -24.78
C GLU A 67 -2.58 5.89 -25.19
N LYS A 68 -3.49 6.18 -24.23
CA LYS A 68 -4.82 6.74 -24.54
C LYS A 68 -4.79 8.06 -25.32
N GLY A 69 -3.67 8.77 -25.26
CA GLY A 69 -3.46 10.00 -26.02
C GLY A 69 -2.94 9.80 -27.45
N LYS A 70 -2.50 8.60 -27.79
CA LYS A 70 -2.04 8.22 -29.14
C LYS A 70 -3.21 7.51 -29.84
N GLY A 71 -3.90 8.17 -30.77
CA GLY A 71 -5.04 7.59 -31.48
C GLY A 71 -4.70 6.31 -32.29
N PHE A 72 -5.73 5.56 -32.68
CA PHE A 72 -5.65 4.24 -33.36
C PHE A 72 -4.96 4.28 -34.73
N PHE A 73 -5.03 5.42 -35.41
CA PHE A 73 -4.26 5.73 -36.62
C PHE A 73 -3.23 6.78 -36.25
N GLY A 74 -1.95 6.41 -36.24
CA GLY A 74 -0.86 7.33 -35.94
C GLY A 74 -0.99 8.61 -36.76
N SER A 75 -0.91 9.75 -36.09
CA SER A 75 -1.16 11.12 -36.59
C SER A 75 -2.63 11.55 -36.66
N SER A 76 -3.11 12.14 -35.55
CA SER A 76 -3.86 13.39 -35.66
C SER A 76 -3.30 14.40 -34.65
N LYS A 77 -2.76 15.48 -35.20
CA LYS A 77 -2.11 16.62 -34.54
C LYS A 77 -3.12 17.49 -33.76
N SER A 78 -4.09 16.88 -33.05
CA SER A 78 -5.32 17.57 -32.63
C SER A 78 -5.71 17.36 -31.15
N LYS A 79 -4.77 17.11 -30.24
CA LYS A 79 -4.83 17.57 -28.82
C LYS A 79 -3.59 17.10 -28.05
N PRO A 80 -2.96 17.96 -27.21
CA PRO A 80 -1.96 17.48 -26.26
C PRO A 80 -2.63 16.53 -25.26
N THR A 81 -2.09 15.31 -25.13
CA THR A 81 -2.50 14.34 -24.11
C THR A 81 -2.34 14.95 -22.73
N ARG A 82 -3.38 14.89 -21.90
CA ARG A 82 -3.29 15.38 -20.52
C ARG A 82 -2.27 14.54 -19.73
N PRO A 83 -1.30 15.15 -19.03
CA PRO A 83 -0.28 14.42 -18.31
C PRO A 83 -0.86 13.61 -17.15
N TYR A 84 -0.10 12.62 -16.68
CA TYR A 84 -0.35 11.99 -15.39
C TYR A 84 0.10 12.94 -14.28
N VAL A 85 -0.80 13.27 -13.34
CA VAL A 85 -0.57 14.29 -12.30
C VAL A 85 -0.55 13.59 -10.94
N ILE A 86 0.54 13.76 -10.20
CA ILE A 86 0.72 13.27 -8.81
C ILE A 86 0.75 14.49 -7.90
N VAL A 87 0.01 14.45 -6.79
CA VAL A 87 -0.01 15.53 -5.79
C VAL A 87 0.51 14.97 -4.46
N MET A 88 1.55 15.60 -3.91
CA MET A 88 2.18 15.21 -2.63
C MET A 88 1.68 16.13 -1.51
N ILE A 89 0.94 15.57 -0.54
CA ILE A 89 0.37 16.31 0.60
C ILE A 89 0.93 15.79 1.93
N GLY A 90 0.99 16.65 2.95
CA GLY A 90 1.48 16.29 4.29
C GLY A 90 1.99 17.49 5.10
N ILE A 91 2.17 17.31 6.41
CA ILE A 91 2.64 18.36 7.33
C ILE A 91 4.10 18.78 7.05
N ASN A 92 4.56 19.85 7.70
CA ASN A 92 5.94 20.33 7.55
C ASN A 92 6.96 19.32 8.07
N GLY A 93 8.11 19.19 7.39
CA GLY A 93 9.21 18.32 7.83
C GLY A 93 9.14 16.83 7.46
N VAL A 94 8.04 16.31 6.90
CA VAL A 94 7.91 14.87 6.56
C VAL A 94 8.66 14.42 5.30
N GLY A 95 9.41 15.31 4.64
CA GLY A 95 10.22 14.98 3.45
C GLY A 95 9.48 14.96 2.11
N LYS A 96 8.38 15.73 1.96
CA LYS A 96 7.59 15.81 0.71
C LYS A 96 8.44 16.06 -0.55
N SER A 97 9.28 17.11 -0.54
CA SER A 97 10.12 17.49 -1.68
C SER A 97 11.18 16.42 -1.99
N THR A 98 11.77 15.82 -0.96
CA THR A 98 12.76 14.74 -1.08
C THR A 98 12.14 13.49 -1.70
N SER A 99 10.94 13.11 -1.25
CA SER A 99 10.20 11.97 -1.82
C SER A 99 9.77 12.24 -3.26
N LEU A 100 9.33 13.47 -3.59
CA LEU A 100 9.03 13.87 -4.97
C LEU A 100 10.26 13.74 -5.88
N ALA A 101 11.43 14.21 -5.44
CA ALA A 101 12.67 14.08 -6.21
C ALA A 101 13.05 12.62 -6.47
N LYS A 102 12.91 11.73 -5.46
CA LYS A 102 13.13 10.28 -5.62
C LYS A 102 12.18 9.67 -6.65
N ILE A 103 10.88 10.01 -6.59
CA ILE A 103 9.89 9.55 -7.57
C ILE A 103 10.21 10.07 -8.96
N ALA A 104 10.54 11.35 -9.10
CA ALA A 104 10.91 11.95 -10.38
C ALA A 104 12.16 11.28 -10.99
N TYR A 105 13.17 10.98 -10.17
CA TYR A 105 14.34 10.23 -10.59
C TYR A 105 13.99 8.81 -11.05
N TYR A 106 13.15 8.11 -10.30
CA TYR A 106 12.68 6.77 -10.67
C TYR A 106 11.90 6.75 -12.00
N LEU A 107 11.11 7.78 -12.28
CA LEU A 107 10.31 7.91 -13.51
C LEU A 107 11.05 8.51 -14.71
N LYS A 108 12.31 8.96 -14.53
CA LYS A 108 13.10 9.59 -15.60
C LYS A 108 13.50 8.59 -16.71
N SER A 109 13.47 7.29 -16.43
CA SER A 109 13.99 6.24 -17.31
C SER A 109 12.92 5.51 -18.10
#